data_AF-A0A955NVJ1-F1
#
_entry.id   AF-A0A955NVJ1-F1
#
_cell.length_a   1.000
_cell.length_b   1.000
_cell.length_c   1.000
_cell.angle_alpha   90.00
_cell.angle_beta   90.00
_cell.angle_gamma   90.00
#
_symmetry.space_group_name_H-M   'P 1'
#
loop_
_entity.id
_entity.type
_entity.pdbx_description
1 polymer ?
#
loop_
_entity_poly.entity_id
_entity_poly.type
_entity_poly.pdbx_seq_one_letter_code
_entity_poly.pdbx_strand_id
1 'polypeptide(L)'
;MPTWPQAFAEQAKSDLEAFDLIARSNLPTCHRLHYLQMWLEKLCKAYLWLPGVGSEELRGRHAVVGKVLPRMVREHWRRIGFEKRPDITAIQEICRDIDLLHPQVDDNRRSLDNVEYPWPSDSG
;
A
#
# COMPACT_ATOMS: atom_id res chain seq x y z
N MET A 1 -4.17 -22.04 13.55
CA MET A 1 -4.69 -20.87 12.80
C MET A 1 -3.55 -19.87 12.69
N PRO A 2 -3.31 -19.26 11.52
CA PRO A 2 -2.27 -18.25 11.37
C PRO A 2 -2.56 -17.04 12.29
N THR A 3 -1.50 -16.42 12.79
CA THR A 3 -1.60 -15.12 13.49
C THR A 3 -1.95 -14.01 12.48
N TRP A 4 -2.48 -12.87 12.95
CA TRP A 4 -2.78 -11.74 12.08
C TRP A 4 -1.60 -11.27 11.21
N PRO A 5 -0.36 -11.09 11.74
CA PRO A 5 0.80 -10.76 10.92
C PRO A 5 1.03 -11.77 9.79
N GLN A 6 0.91 -13.06 10.08
CA GLN A 6 1.12 -14.13 9.10
C GLN A 6 0.04 -14.11 8.02
N ALA A 7 -1.23 -14.00 8.40
CA ALA A 7 -2.33 -13.93 7.44
C ALA A 7 -2.21 -12.71 6.51
N PHE A 8 -1.86 -11.54 7.04
CA PHE A 8 -1.61 -10.36 6.22
C PHE A 8 -0.38 -10.52 5.32
N ALA A 9 0.69 -11.14 5.79
CA ALA A 9 1.89 -11.40 4.98
C ALA A 9 1.61 -12.40 3.85
N GLU A 10 0.83 -13.45 4.11
CA GLU A 10 0.38 -14.42 3.10
C GLU A 10 -0.49 -13.74 2.05
N GLN A 11 -1.44 -12.89 2.47
CA GLN A 11 -2.26 -12.12 1.54
C GLN A 11 -1.40 -11.16 0.70
N ALA A 12 -0.47 -10.43 1.32
CA ALA A 12 0.45 -9.55 0.61
C ALA A 12 1.24 -10.32 -0.47
N LYS A 13 1.76 -11.51 -0.12
CA LYS A 13 2.46 -12.35 -1.09
C LYS A 13 1.55 -12.71 -2.27
N SER A 14 0.31 -13.14 -2.00
CA SER A 14 -0.66 -13.46 -3.06
C SER A 14 -0.97 -12.24 -3.95
N ASP A 15 -1.09 -11.04 -3.37
CA ASP A 15 -1.37 -9.81 -4.12
C ASP A 15 -0.19 -9.43 -5.03
N LEU A 16 1.06 -9.64 -4.58
CA LEU A 16 2.26 -9.44 -5.40
C LEU A 16 2.35 -10.43 -6.56
N GLU A 17 2.01 -11.71 -6.32
CA GLU A 17 1.96 -12.72 -7.38
C GLU A 17 0.90 -12.35 -8.45
N ALA A 18 -0.27 -11.86 -8.02
CA ALA A 18 -1.29 -11.37 -8.93
C ALA A 18 -0.82 -10.12 -9.71
N PHE A 19 -0.14 -9.18 -9.05
CA PHE A 19 0.48 -8.03 -9.69
C PHE A 19 1.42 -8.46 -10.83
N ASP A 20 2.33 -9.41 -10.57
CA ASP A 20 3.32 -9.87 -11.55
C ASP A 20 2.67 -10.53 -12.77
N LEU A 21 1.60 -11.30 -12.55
CA LEU A 21 0.82 -11.93 -13.62
C LEU A 21 0.11 -10.88 -14.48
N ILE A 22 -0.55 -9.91 -13.84
CA ILE A 22 -1.30 -8.86 -14.53
C ILE A 22 -0.37 -7.88 -15.24
N ALA A 23 0.80 -7.59 -14.67
CA ALA A 23 1.81 -6.73 -15.30
C ALA A 23 2.32 -7.26 -16.65
N ARG A 24 2.14 -8.56 -16.92
CA ARG A 24 2.48 -9.24 -18.18
C ARG A 24 1.26 -9.46 -19.09
N SER A 25 0.08 -9.00 -18.67
CA SER A 25 -1.17 -9.15 -19.41
C SER A 25 -1.48 -7.89 -20.24
N ASN A 26 -2.52 -7.96 -21.08
CA ASN A 26 -3.05 -6.81 -21.81
C ASN A 26 -4.18 -6.08 -21.06
N LEU A 27 -4.37 -6.36 -19.77
CA LEU A 27 -5.40 -5.69 -18.98
C LEU A 27 -5.05 -4.21 -18.75
N PRO A 28 -6.06 -3.35 -18.56
CA PRO A 28 -5.84 -1.95 -18.22
C PRO A 28 -4.95 -1.75 -16.99
N THR A 29 -4.14 -0.69 -17.00
CA THR A 29 -3.17 -0.37 -15.93
C THR A 29 -3.80 -0.26 -14.54
N CYS A 30 -5.08 0.10 -14.43
CA CYS A 30 -5.79 0.18 -13.15
C CYS A 30 -5.74 -1.15 -12.38
N HIS A 31 -5.81 -2.30 -13.05
CA HIS A 31 -5.71 -3.61 -12.39
C HIS A 31 -4.33 -3.82 -11.77
N ARG A 32 -3.26 -3.50 -12.52
CA ARG A 32 -1.90 -3.59 -11.98
C ARG A 32 -1.72 -2.68 -10.78
N LEU A 33 -2.22 -1.43 -10.86
CA LEU A 33 -2.14 -0.47 -9.77
C LEU A 33 -2.96 -0.91 -8.55
N HIS A 34 -4.12 -1.55 -8.75
CA HIS A 34 -4.93 -2.10 -7.68
C HIS A 34 -4.17 -3.16 -6.88
N TYR A 35 -3.58 -4.15 -7.55
CA TYR A 35 -2.81 -5.19 -6.85
C TYR A 35 -1.54 -4.66 -6.20
N LEU A 36 -0.90 -3.63 -6.78
CA LEU A 36 0.22 -2.94 -6.14
C LEU A 36 -0.21 -2.27 -4.83
N GLN A 37 -1.34 -1.55 -4.86
CA GLN A 37 -1.90 -0.88 -3.69
C GLN A 37 -2.30 -1.90 -2.61
N MET A 38 -2.97 -2.99 -2.98
CA MET A 38 -3.36 -4.06 -2.05
C MET A 38 -2.15 -4.75 -1.42
N TRP A 39 -1.15 -5.12 -2.22
CA TRP A 39 0.09 -5.70 -1.72
C TRP A 39 0.74 -4.83 -0.64
N LEU A 40 0.91 -3.52 -0.92
CA LEU A 40 1.52 -2.58 0.02
C LEU A 40 0.67 -2.37 1.28
N GLU A 41 -0.65 -2.31 1.14
CA GLU A 41 -1.55 -2.21 2.29
C GLU A 41 -1.41 -3.44 3.21
N LYS A 42 -1.43 -4.65 2.64
CA LYS A 42 -1.31 -5.89 3.41
C LYS A 42 0.07 -6.04 4.05
N LEU A 43 1.14 -5.66 3.35
CA LEU A 43 2.49 -5.62 3.91
C LEU A 43 2.57 -4.67 5.12
N CYS A 44 2.00 -3.46 4.99
CA CYS A 44 1.95 -2.49 6.09
C CYS A 44 1.10 -2.98 7.26
N LYS A 45 -0.04 -3.65 7.00
CA LYS A 45 -0.86 -4.27 8.03
C LYS A 45 -0.09 -5.39 8.74
N ALA A 46 0.57 -6.28 8.01
CA ALA A 46 1.41 -7.31 8.61
C ALA A 46 2.44 -6.72 9.58
N TYR A 47 3.09 -5.62 9.20
CA TYR A 47 4.04 -4.90 10.05
C TYR A 47 3.39 -4.28 11.31
N LEU A 48 2.23 -3.63 11.18
CA LEU A 48 1.49 -3.04 12.31
C LEU A 48 1.02 -4.07 13.34
N TRP A 49 0.84 -5.32 12.92
CA TRP A 49 0.43 -6.39 13.83
C TRP A 49 1.61 -7.05 14.55
N LEU A 50 2.86 -6.68 14.24
CA LEU A 50 4.02 -7.16 14.99
C LEU A 50 4.04 -6.62 16.44
N PRO A 51 4.49 -7.43 17.41
CA PRO A 51 4.65 -6.99 18.79
C PRO A 51 5.54 -5.74 18.90
N GLY A 52 5.10 -4.73 19.66
CA GLY A 52 5.86 -3.50 19.90
C GLY A 52 5.88 -2.49 18.75
N VAL A 53 5.21 -2.76 17.61
CA VAL A 53 5.19 -1.86 16.45
C VAL A 53 3.88 -1.07 16.34
N GLY A 54 2.75 -1.76 16.51
CA GLY A 54 1.43 -1.28 16.15
C GLY A 54 0.85 -0.16 17.01
N SER A 55 0.14 0.77 16.37
CA SER A 55 -0.88 1.61 17.00
C SER A 55 -2.24 0.99 16.75
N GLU A 56 -3.07 0.81 17.79
CA GLU A 56 -4.44 0.29 17.66
C GLU A 56 -5.28 1.12 16.68
N GLU A 57 -5.07 2.44 16.66
CA GLU A 57 -5.74 3.38 15.76
C GLU A 57 -5.46 3.08 14.28
N LEU A 58 -4.25 2.62 13.94
CA LEU A 58 -3.85 2.35 12.56
C LEU A 58 -4.28 0.96 12.07
N ARG A 59 -4.61 0.03 12.98
CA ARG A 59 -4.99 -1.35 12.58
C ARG A 59 -6.34 -1.42 11.86
N GLY A 60 -7.26 -0.50 12.18
CA GLY A 60 -8.60 -0.44 11.58
C GLY A 60 -8.72 0.48 10.36
N ARG A 61 -7.66 1.22 9.99
CA ARG A 61 -7.73 2.20 8.90
C ARG A 61 -7.34 1.60 7.55
N HIS A 62 -7.99 2.13 6.52
CA HIS A 62 -7.52 2.09 5.13
C HIS A 62 -6.56 3.27 4.93
N ALA A 63 -5.65 3.20 3.95
CA ALA A 63 -4.57 4.19 3.75
C ALA A 63 -3.45 4.18 4.82
N VAL A 64 -2.91 3.00 5.05
CA VAL A 64 -1.78 2.83 5.97
C VAL A 64 -0.43 2.96 5.27
N VAL A 65 -0.37 2.96 3.92
CA VAL A 65 0.89 2.88 3.20
C VAL A 65 1.73 4.14 3.44
N GLY A 66 1.15 5.32 3.26
CA GLY A 66 1.79 6.63 3.50
C GLY A 66 2.28 6.85 4.93
N LYS A 67 1.68 6.17 5.90
CA LYS A 67 2.06 6.30 7.32
C LYS A 67 3.05 5.23 7.78
N VAL A 68 2.93 4.02 7.24
CA VAL A 68 3.63 2.83 7.75
C VAL A 68 4.86 2.51 6.93
N LEU A 69 4.79 2.52 5.59
CA LEU A 69 5.92 2.13 4.76
C LEU A 69 7.14 3.04 4.96
N PRO A 70 7.01 4.39 5.01
CA PRO A 70 8.16 5.26 5.29
C PRO A 70 8.79 5.01 6.67
N ARG A 71 7.96 4.68 7.68
CA ARG A 71 8.44 4.31 9.03
C ARG A 71 9.20 2.99 8.98
N MET A 72 8.64 1.97 8.33
CA MET A 72 9.26 0.65 8.16
C MET A 72 10.61 0.76 7.45
N VAL A 73 10.66 1.51 6.35
CA VAL A 73 11.92 1.75 5.62
C VAL A 73 12.91 2.52 6.50
N ARG A 74 12.48 3.56 7.21
CA ARG A 74 13.36 4.31 8.13
C ARG A 74 13.99 3.41 9.20
N GLU A 75 13.21 2.49 9.75
CA GLU A 75 13.63 1.57 10.81
C GLU A 75 14.49 0.40 10.30
N HIS A 76 14.20 -0.11 9.09
CA HIS A 76 14.77 -1.37 8.59
C HIS A 76 15.51 -1.28 7.25
N TRP A 77 15.79 -0.10 6.71
CA TRP A 77 16.37 0.07 5.35
C TRP A 77 17.57 -0.84 5.06
N ARG A 78 18.48 -1.04 6.03
CA ARG A 78 19.63 -1.95 5.87
C ARG A 78 19.20 -3.40 5.69
N ARG A 79 18.22 -3.86 6.46
CA ARG A 79 17.68 -5.23 6.38
C ARG A 79 16.88 -5.46 5.10
N ILE A 80 16.25 -4.39 4.59
CA ILE A 80 15.54 -4.40 3.30
C ILE A 80 16.53 -4.47 2.12
N GLY A 81 17.81 -4.16 2.33
CA GLY A 81 18.86 -4.29 1.32
C GLY A 81 19.25 -2.97 0.65
N PHE A 82 18.82 -1.82 1.18
CA PHE A 82 19.32 -0.53 0.70
C PHE A 82 20.80 -0.34 1.08
N GLU A 83 21.65 -0.01 0.10
CA GLU A 83 23.07 0.27 0.30
C GLU A 83 23.32 1.54 1.13
N LYS A 84 22.46 2.55 0.91
CA LYS A 84 22.47 3.84 1.62
C LYS A 84 21.09 4.14 2.18
N ARG A 85 21.04 5.00 3.20
CA ARG A 85 19.77 5.45 3.77
C ARG A 85 18.93 6.10 2.66
N PRO A 86 17.72 5.60 2.38
CA PRO A 86 16.88 6.15 1.32
C PRO A 86 16.28 7.50 1.72
N ASP A 87 15.89 8.26 0.71
CA ASP A 87 15.14 9.50 0.90
C ASP A 87 13.72 9.19 1.37
N ILE A 88 13.46 9.43 2.65
CA ILE A 88 12.17 9.13 3.26
C ILE A 88 11.08 10.08 2.76
N THR A 89 11.43 11.32 2.39
CA THR A 89 10.46 12.30 1.88
C THR A 89 9.97 11.87 0.50
N ALA A 90 10.88 11.49 -0.39
CA ALA A 90 10.51 10.95 -1.70
C ALA A 90 9.64 9.67 -1.58
N ILE A 91 9.95 8.79 -0.62
CA ILE A 91 9.12 7.60 -0.35
C ILE A 91 7.73 8.01 0.14
N GLN A 92 7.61 9.02 1.00
CA GLN A 92 6.33 9.51 1.50
C GLN A 92 5.43 10.04 0.37
N GLU A 93 6.00 10.75 -0.60
CA GLU A 93 5.27 11.26 -1.77
C GLU A 93 4.68 10.11 -2.58
N ILE A 94 5.51 9.12 -2.95
CA ILE A 94 5.05 7.95 -3.70
C ILE A 94 3.98 7.16 -2.91
N CYS A 95 4.18 6.99 -1.60
CA CYS A 95 3.21 6.27 -0.76
C CYS A 95 1.88 7.03 -0.64
N ARG A 96 1.91 8.37 -0.64
CA ARG A 96 0.69 9.17 -0.70
C ARG A 96 -0.05 8.92 -2.00
N ASP A 97 0.64 8.94 -3.14
CA ASP A 97 0.01 8.70 -4.44
C ASP A 97 -0.63 7.31 -4.50
N ILE A 98 0.00 6.30 -3.88
CA ILE A 98 -0.57 4.95 -3.74
C ILE A 98 -1.82 4.94 -2.86
N ASP A 99 -1.78 5.61 -1.70
CA ASP A 99 -2.96 5.69 -0.82
C ASP A 99 -4.14 6.38 -1.56
N LEU A 100 -3.88 7.39 -2.40
CA LEU A 100 -4.89 8.08 -3.20
C LEU A 100 -5.56 7.19 -4.26
N LEU A 101 -4.95 6.07 -4.63
CA LEU A 101 -5.60 5.08 -5.50
C LEU A 101 -6.75 4.36 -4.81
N HIS A 102 -6.81 4.35 -3.48
CA HIS A 102 -7.88 3.69 -2.74
C HIS A 102 -9.13 4.58 -2.70
N PRO A 103 -10.33 4.08 -3.10
CA PRO A 103 -11.55 4.91 -3.18
C PRO A 103 -12.07 5.47 -1.84
N GLN A 104 -11.52 5.03 -0.72
CA GLN A 104 -11.89 5.52 0.62
C GLN A 104 -11.00 6.65 1.11
N VAL A 105 -9.99 7.04 0.32
CA VAL A 105 -9.08 8.14 0.66
C VAL A 105 -9.58 9.40 -0.01
N ASP A 106 -10.02 10.34 0.82
CA ASP A 106 -10.46 11.66 0.36
C ASP A 106 -9.26 12.62 0.30
N ASP A 107 -8.94 13.11 -0.90
CA ASP A 107 -7.98 14.22 -1.12
C ASP A 107 -8.69 15.57 -1.29
N ASN A 108 -9.84 15.75 -0.63
CA ASN A 108 -10.72 16.90 -0.82
C ASN A 108 -11.12 17.08 -2.31
N ARG A 109 -11.44 15.97 -2.99
CA ARG A 109 -11.81 15.93 -4.43
C ARG A 109 -10.75 16.42 -5.42
N ARG A 110 -9.47 16.46 -5.05
CA ARG A 110 -8.39 16.87 -5.98
C ARG A 110 -7.98 15.79 -6.97
N SER A 111 -8.15 14.52 -6.61
CA SER A 111 -8.02 13.38 -7.52
C SER A 111 -9.36 12.66 -7.58
N LEU A 112 -9.93 12.55 -8.78
CA LEU A 112 -11.16 11.77 -9.04
C LEU A 112 -10.83 10.34 -9.48
N ASP A 113 -9.58 10.10 -9.87
CA ASP A 113 -9.14 8.82 -10.42
C ASP A 113 -8.70 7.90 -9.28
N ASN A 114 -9.34 6.75 -9.17
CA ASN A 114 -8.95 5.66 -8.27
C ASN A 114 -8.97 4.33 -9.03
N VAL A 115 -8.34 3.29 -8.49
CA VAL A 115 -8.17 2.03 -9.23
C VAL A 115 -9.46 1.20 -9.33
N GLU A 116 -10.44 1.45 -8.46
CA GLU A 116 -11.73 0.72 -8.44
C GLU A 116 -12.74 1.38 -9.39
N TYR A 117 -12.71 2.70 -9.49
CA TYR A 117 -13.59 3.51 -10.32
C TYR A 117 -12.75 4.53 -11.12
N PRO A 118 -12.07 4.08 -12.20
CA PRO A 118 -11.13 4.91 -12.97
C PRO A 118 -11.80 5.90 -13.93
N TRP A 119 -13.12 6.05 -13.86
CA TRP A 119 -13.85 7.03 -14.66
C TRP A 119 -13.95 8.36 -13.91
N PRO A 120 -13.92 9.50 -14.62
CA PRO A 120 -14.20 10.78 -13.99
C PRO A 120 -15.57 10.71 -13.32
N SER A 121 -15.65 11.01 -12.03
CA SER A 121 -16.94 11.14 -11.36
C SER A 121 -17.72 12.23 -12.08
N ASP A 122 -18.95 11.94 -12.52
CA ASP A 122 -19.85 12.96 -13.07
C ASP A 122 -19.95 14.12 -12.07
N SER A 123 -19.25 15.21 -12.39
CA SER A 123 -19.51 16.51 -11.80
C SER A 123 -20.81 17.02 -12.42
N GLY A 124 -21.93 16.60 -11.83
CA GLY A 124 -23.22 17.25 -11.96
C GLY A 124 -23.27 18.55 -11.18
#